data_AF-A0A345CPV5-F1
#
_entry.id   AF-A0A345CPV5-F1
#
_cell.length_a   1.000
_cell.length_b   1.000
_cell.length_c   1.000
_cell.angle_alpha   90.00
_cell.angle_beta   90.00
_cell.angle_gamma   90.00
#
_symmetry.space_group_name_H-M   'P 1'
#
loop_
_entity.id
_entity.type
_entity.pdbx_description
1 polymer ?
#
loop_
_entity_poly.entity_id
_entity_poly.type
_entity_poly.pdbx_seq_one_letter_code
_entity_poly.pdbx_strand_id
1 'polypeptide(L)'
;MKNILFYIAMGCAIVPFFITVLQFVIFSINNEKYNTLLSMYHNSKFELPPLYKFYGSMGFLGSFGMSYFFSRLKKGKKIIFQPKEQITVSEFLKGIDISLTKWIDNYYYLSISALFLYAVFVVISLIKAVITQL
;
A
#
# COMPACT_ATOMS: atom_id res chain seq x y z
N MET A 1 29.04 10.46 15.43
CA MET A 1 27.97 10.88 14.49
C MET A 1 27.98 10.11 13.15
N LYS A 2 29.09 10.03 12.39
CA LYS A 2 29.14 9.31 11.09
C LYS A 2 28.64 7.85 11.14
N ASN A 3 29.07 7.08 12.14
CA ASN A 3 28.67 5.67 12.27
C ASN A 3 27.18 5.51 12.62
N ILE A 4 26.62 6.41 13.41
CA ILE A 4 25.19 6.37 13.81
C ILE A 4 24.29 6.58 12.58
N LEU A 5 24.60 7.58 11.75
CA LEU A 5 23.83 7.85 10.53
C LEU A 5 23.88 6.66 9.55
N PHE A 6 25.03 6.00 9.46
CA PHE A 6 25.20 4.79 8.65
C PHE A 6 24.32 3.63 9.15
N TYR A 7 24.33 3.35 10.46
CA TYR A 7 23.48 2.30 11.03
C TYR A 7 21.98 2.60 10.89
N ILE A 8 21.57 3.86 11.04
CA ILE A 8 20.17 4.28 10.80
C ILE A 8 19.80 4.03 9.34
N ALA A 9 20.62 4.46 8.37
CA ALA A 9 20.37 4.23 6.96
C ALA A 9 20.25 2.72 6.64
N MET A 10 21.14 1.91 7.20
CA MET A 10 21.12 0.46 7.01
C MET A 10 19.85 -0.17 7.60
N GLY A 11 19.41 0.27 8.78
CA GLY A 11 18.13 -0.15 9.37
C GLY A 11 16.94 0.24 8.48
N CYS A 12 16.90 1.47 7.99
CA CYS A 12 15.86 1.96 7.09
C CYS A 12 15.86 1.27 5.71
N ALA A 13 16.95 0.62 5.30
CA ALA A 13 16.99 -0.21 4.10
C ALA A 13 16.53 -1.65 4.35
N ILE A 14 16.96 -2.25 5.47
CA ILE A 14 16.73 -3.67 5.78
C ILE A 14 15.32 -3.92 6.33
N VAL A 15 14.83 -3.08 7.24
CA VAL A 15 13.52 -3.29 7.87
C VAL A 15 12.37 -3.35 6.84
N PRO A 16 12.29 -2.44 5.84
CA PRO A 16 11.25 -2.49 4.82
C PRO A 16 11.28 -3.74 3.94
N PHE A 17 12.46 -4.32 3.73
CA PHE A 17 12.58 -5.59 3.02
C PHE A 17 11.84 -6.70 3.78
N PHE A 18 12.07 -6.82 5.10
CA PHE A 18 11.35 -7.80 5.92
C PHE A 18 9.85 -7.50 6.01
N ILE A 19 9.45 -6.23 6.05
CA ILE A 19 8.03 -5.85 5.96
C ILE A 19 7.44 -6.34 4.63
N THR A 20 8.14 -6.17 3.52
CA THR A 20 7.68 -6.61 2.19
C THR A 20 7.55 -8.13 2.11
N VAL A 21 8.48 -8.88 2.71
CA VAL A 21 8.39 -10.35 2.83
C VAL A 21 7.18 -10.76 3.67
N LEU A 22 6.95 -10.09 4.81
CA LEU A 22 5.77 -10.34 5.63
C LEU A 22 4.48 -10.02 4.86
N GLN A 23 4.45 -8.95 4.08
CA GLN A 23 3.33 -8.61 3.22
C GLN A 23 3.10 -9.68 2.16
N PHE A 24 4.14 -10.25 1.55
CA PHE A 24 3.99 -11.36 0.61
C PHE A 24 3.28 -12.56 1.26
N VAL A 25 3.64 -12.91 2.49
CA VAL A 25 2.97 -13.98 3.25
C VAL A 25 1.51 -13.63 3.54
N ILE A 26 1.24 -12.41 4.05
CA ILE A 26 -0.13 -11.96 4.35
C ILE A 26 -0.98 -11.96 3.09
N PHE A 27 -0.45 -11.46 1.97
CA PHE A 27 -1.14 -11.45 0.68
C PHE A 27 -1.44 -12.87 0.21
N SER A 28 -0.47 -13.78 0.28
CA SER A 28 -0.64 -15.17 -0.13
C SER A 28 -1.77 -15.86 0.65
N ILE A 29 -1.81 -15.67 1.97
CA ILE A 29 -2.87 -16.21 2.83
C ILE A 29 -4.25 -15.59 2.51
N ASN A 30 -4.29 -14.31 2.12
CA ASN A 30 -5.53 -13.58 1.85
C ASN A 30 -5.84 -13.43 0.34
N ASN A 31 -5.17 -14.18 -0.54
CA ASN A 31 -5.26 -14.00 -1.98
C ASN A 31 -6.69 -14.24 -2.50
N GLU A 32 -7.39 -15.23 -1.96
CA GLU A 32 -8.80 -15.48 -2.29
C GLU A 32 -9.69 -14.31 -1.88
N LYS A 33 -9.47 -13.74 -0.69
CA LYS A 33 -10.21 -12.56 -0.21
C LYS A 33 -9.93 -11.34 -1.07
N TYR A 34 -8.68 -11.16 -1.48
CA TYR A 34 -8.26 -10.09 -2.39
C TYR A 34 -8.99 -10.19 -3.73
N ASN A 35 -8.96 -11.37 -4.36
CA ASN A 35 -9.62 -11.60 -5.66
C ASN A 35 -11.14 -11.47 -5.55
N THR A 36 -11.72 -11.93 -4.44
CA THR A 36 -13.16 -11.76 -4.15
C THR A 36 -13.53 -10.28 -4.02
N LEU A 37 -12.73 -9.49 -3.31
CA LEU A 37 -12.99 -8.05 -3.18
C LEU A 37 -12.87 -7.33 -4.53
N LEU A 38 -11.86 -7.69 -5.32
CA LEU A 38 -11.66 -7.12 -6.65
C LEU A 38 -12.81 -7.49 -7.59
N SER A 39 -13.29 -8.72 -7.56
CA SER A 39 -14.44 -9.16 -8.37
C SER A 39 -15.74 -8.47 -7.94
N MET A 40 -15.98 -8.33 -6.63
CA MET A 40 -17.11 -7.53 -6.11
C MET A 40 -17.08 -6.10 -6.64
N TYR A 41 -15.90 -5.47 -6.67
CA TYR A 41 -15.76 -4.12 -7.21
C TYR A 41 -15.99 -4.07 -8.73
N HIS A 42 -15.48 -5.04 -9.49
CA HIS A 42 -15.74 -5.09 -10.93
C HIS A 42 -17.22 -5.31 -11.26
N ASN A 43 -17.92 -6.10 -10.45
CA ASN A 43 -19.33 -6.42 -10.65
C ASN A 43 -20.28 -5.28 -10.25
N SER A 44 -19.83 -4.31 -9.46
CA SER A 44 -20.66 -3.19 -9.00
C SER A 44 -20.81 -2.06 -10.03
N LYS A 45 -20.27 -2.22 -11.24
CA LYS A 45 -20.29 -1.24 -12.36
C LYS A 45 -19.53 0.05 -12.09
N PHE A 46 -18.82 0.18 -10.96
CA PHE A 46 -17.95 1.33 -10.72
C PHE A 46 -16.72 1.28 -11.61
N GLU A 47 -16.33 2.44 -12.14
CA GLU A 47 -15.11 2.57 -12.93
C GLU A 47 -13.89 2.67 -12.00
N LEU A 48 -12.97 1.71 -12.11
CA LEU A 48 -11.64 1.79 -11.49
C LEU A 48 -10.82 2.87 -12.21
N PRO A 49 -10.28 3.88 -11.48
CA PRO A 49 -9.37 4.84 -12.09
C PRO A 49 -8.15 4.12 -12.69
N PRO A 50 -7.54 4.64 -13.79
CA PRO A 50 -6.54 3.91 -14.56
C PRO A 50 -5.37 3.35 -13.74
N LEU A 51 -4.87 4.12 -12.76
CA LEU A 51 -3.81 3.69 -11.86
C LEU A 51 -4.18 2.43 -11.07
N TYR A 52 -5.42 2.37 -10.56
CA TYR A 52 -5.90 1.26 -9.77
C TYR A 52 -6.31 0.06 -10.63
N LYS A 53 -6.71 0.29 -11.88
CA LYS A 53 -6.86 -0.79 -12.87
C LYS A 53 -5.52 -1.48 -13.13
N PHE A 54 -4.45 -0.69 -13.28
CA PHE A 54 -3.09 -1.22 -13.40
C PHE A 54 -2.70 -2.01 -12.15
N TYR A 55 -2.84 -1.46 -10.95
CA TYR A 55 -2.56 -2.18 -9.71
C TYR A 55 -3.39 -3.47 -9.54
N GLY A 56 -4.69 -3.45 -9.86
CA GLY A 56 -5.54 -4.63 -9.81
C GLY A 56 -5.01 -5.80 -10.65
N SER A 57 -4.35 -5.51 -11.78
CA SER A 57 -3.80 -6.51 -12.71
C SER A 57 -2.45 -7.12 -12.29
N MET A 58 -1.74 -6.54 -11.32
CA MET A 58 -0.37 -6.94 -10.97
C MET A 58 -0.27 -7.97 -9.83
N GLY A 59 -1.39 -8.48 -9.32
CA GLY A 59 -1.41 -9.40 -8.18
C GLY A 59 -0.71 -8.81 -6.96
N PHE A 60 0.27 -9.53 -6.39
CA PHE A 60 1.00 -9.08 -5.20
C PHE A 60 1.62 -7.69 -5.36
N LEU A 61 2.27 -7.39 -6.48
CA LEU A 61 2.96 -6.10 -6.66
C LEU A 61 1.98 -4.92 -6.69
N GLY A 62 0.77 -5.13 -7.20
CA GLY A 62 -0.28 -4.11 -7.19
C GLY A 62 -1.11 -4.07 -5.91
N SER A 63 -1.01 -5.11 -5.07
CA SER A 63 -1.75 -5.21 -3.81
C SER A 63 -1.44 -4.05 -2.84
N PHE A 64 -0.23 -3.48 -2.91
CA PHE A 64 0.13 -2.31 -2.11
C PHE A 64 -0.77 -1.11 -2.45
N GLY A 65 -0.91 -0.80 -3.74
CA GLY A 65 -1.77 0.27 -4.24
C GLY A 65 -3.26 0.00 -4.04
N MET A 66 -3.68 -1.26 -4.23
CA MET A 66 -5.07 -1.66 -3.99
C MET A 66 -5.44 -1.65 -2.51
N SER A 67 -4.51 -1.96 -1.60
CA SER A 67 -4.76 -1.86 -0.16
C SER A 67 -5.00 -0.41 0.27
N TYR A 68 -4.22 0.53 -0.29
CA TYR A 68 -4.46 1.97 -0.12
C TYR A 68 -5.83 2.37 -0.65
N PHE A 69 -6.19 1.95 -1.87
CA PHE A 69 -7.50 2.22 -2.47
C PHE A 69 -8.66 1.78 -1.56
N PHE A 70 -8.71 0.49 -1.23
CA PHE A 70 -9.81 -0.09 -0.47
C PHE A 70 -9.84 0.41 0.98
N SER A 71 -8.71 0.46 1.69
CA SER A 71 -8.66 0.92 3.08
C SER A 71 -9.13 2.37 3.21
N ARG A 72 -8.66 3.25 2.32
CA ARG A 72 -8.97 4.69 2.39
C ARG A 72 -10.40 4.97 2.00
N LEU A 73 -10.87 4.43 0.87
CA LEU A 73 -12.24 4.69 0.40
C LEU A 73 -13.27 4.10 1.35
N LYS A 74 -13.06 2.91 1.91
CA LYS A 74 -13.94 2.35 2.95
C LYS A 74 -14.09 3.28 4.17
N LYS A 75 -13.02 3.99 4.52
CA LYS A 75 -12.99 4.97 5.62
C LYS A 75 -13.49 6.37 5.19
N GLY A 76 -14.01 6.53 3.98
CA GLY A 76 -14.43 7.82 3.42
C GLY A 76 -13.27 8.80 3.20
N LYS A 77 -12.01 8.32 3.19
CA LYS A 77 -10.84 9.17 3.01
C LYS A 77 -10.54 9.39 1.53
N LYS A 78 -10.02 10.58 1.20
CA LYS A 78 -9.54 10.92 -0.14
C LYS A 78 -8.32 10.05 -0.53
N ILE A 79 -8.23 9.75 -1.83
CA ILE A 79 -7.10 9.06 -2.46
C ILE A 79 -6.58 9.84 -3.66
N ILE A 80 -5.38 9.50 -4.14
CA ILE A 80 -4.83 9.99 -5.41
C ILE A 80 -5.61 9.30 -6.55
N PHE A 81 -6.06 10.05 -7.57
CA PHE A 81 -6.96 9.56 -8.63
C PHE A 81 -8.28 9.00 -8.07
N GLN A 82 -9.18 9.90 -7.66
CA GLN A 82 -10.45 9.48 -7.08
C GLN A 82 -11.39 8.84 -8.12
N PRO A 83 -12.19 7.84 -7.73
CA PRO A 83 -13.29 7.38 -8.57
C PRO A 83 -14.34 8.50 -8.72
N LYS A 84 -15.03 8.53 -9.86
CA LYS A 84 -16.05 9.55 -10.18
C LYS A 84 -17.16 9.62 -9.12
N GLU A 85 -17.59 8.45 -8.62
CA GLU A 85 -18.68 8.31 -7.64
C GLU A 85 -18.13 8.00 -6.24
N GLN A 86 -17.23 8.85 -5.72
CA GLN A 86 -16.49 8.57 -4.47
C GLN A 86 -17.39 8.21 -3.28
N ILE A 87 -18.50 8.93 -3.08
CA ILE A 87 -19.41 8.73 -1.95
C ILE A 87 -20.05 7.33 -2.05
N THR A 88 -20.66 7.03 -3.20
CA THR A 88 -21.31 5.75 -3.48
C THR A 88 -20.35 4.58 -3.40
N VAL A 89 -19.12 4.74 -3.94
CA VAL A 89 -18.06 3.74 -3.81
C VAL A 89 -17.68 3.50 -2.35
N SER A 90 -17.54 4.56 -1.56
CA SER A 90 -17.26 4.46 -0.12
C SER A 90 -18.38 3.72 0.61
N GLU A 91 -19.64 4.04 0.33
CA GLU A 91 -20.80 3.36 0.94
C GLU A 91 -20.87 1.88 0.57
N PHE A 92 -20.65 1.54 -0.71
CA PHE A 92 -20.51 0.17 -1.16
C PHE A 92 -19.43 -0.59 -0.38
N LEU A 93 -18.23 -0.02 -0.27
CA LEU A 93 -17.12 -0.65 0.45
C LEU A 93 -17.37 -0.79 1.96
N LYS A 94 -18.16 0.10 2.56
CA LYS A 94 -18.60 -0.02 3.97
C LYS A 94 -19.59 -1.17 4.17
N GLY A 95 -20.41 -1.47 3.17
CA GLY A 95 -21.37 -2.58 3.18
C GLY A 95 -20.72 -3.97 3.03
N ILE A 96 -19.44 -4.04 2.64
CA ILE A 96 -18.72 -5.31 2.50
C ILE A 96 -18.37 -5.87 3.89
N ASP A 97 -18.55 -7.19 4.02
CA ASP A 97 -18.24 -7.94 5.24
C ASP A 97 -16.82 -7.61 5.77
N ILE A 98 -16.77 -7.38 7.09
CA ILE A 98 -15.53 -7.01 7.76
C ILE A 98 -14.48 -8.13 7.69
N SER A 99 -14.87 -9.40 7.66
CA SER A 99 -13.98 -10.56 7.53
C SER A 99 -13.18 -10.56 6.21
N LEU A 100 -13.73 -9.98 5.15
CA LEU A 100 -13.10 -9.85 3.84
C LEU A 100 -12.10 -8.69 3.78
N THR A 101 -12.33 -7.66 4.59
CA THR A 101 -11.63 -6.37 4.48
C THR A 101 -10.73 -6.04 5.66
N LYS A 102 -10.83 -6.75 6.80
CA LYS A 102 -10.07 -6.48 8.04
C LYS A 102 -8.55 -6.53 7.83
N TRP A 103 -8.06 -7.46 7.00
CA TRP A 103 -6.63 -7.61 6.74
C TRP A 103 -6.04 -6.44 5.95
N ILE A 104 -6.85 -5.78 5.11
CA ILE A 104 -6.42 -4.72 4.19
C ILE A 104 -5.92 -3.50 4.96
N ASP A 105 -6.53 -3.17 6.09
CA ASP A 105 -6.11 -2.03 6.91
C ASP A 105 -4.70 -2.24 7.45
N ASN A 106 -4.43 -3.39 8.06
CA ASN A 106 -3.10 -3.71 8.56
C ASN A 106 -2.08 -3.79 7.41
N TYR A 107 -2.48 -4.38 6.29
CA TYR A 107 -1.65 -4.47 5.09
C TYR A 107 -1.28 -3.09 4.52
N TYR A 108 -2.24 -2.17 4.50
CA TYR A 108 -2.04 -0.79 4.09
C TYR A 108 -1.06 -0.07 5.04
N TYR A 109 -1.21 -0.22 6.36
CA TYR A 109 -0.28 0.39 7.31
C TYR A 109 1.13 -0.18 7.18
N LEU A 110 1.29 -1.48 6.95
CA LEU A 110 2.60 -2.07 6.63
C LEU A 110 3.20 -1.45 5.36
N SER A 111 2.38 -1.28 4.31
CA SER A 111 2.82 -0.68 3.04
C SER A 111 3.35 0.74 3.24
N ILE A 112 2.60 1.58 4.00
CA ILE A 112 3.01 2.96 4.25
C ILE A 112 4.23 3.03 5.17
N SER A 113 4.34 2.16 6.16
CA SER A 113 5.52 2.09 7.02
C SER A 113 6.77 1.70 6.23
N ALA A 114 6.67 0.70 5.35
CA ALA A 114 7.77 0.32 4.46
C ALA A 114 8.17 1.47 3.52
N LEU A 115 7.18 2.12 2.88
CA LEU A 115 7.42 3.27 2.01
C LEU A 115 8.09 4.43 2.75
N PHE A 116 7.65 4.74 3.96
CA PHE A 116 8.22 5.81 4.78
C PHE A 116 9.68 5.52 5.13
N LEU A 117 10.00 4.30 5.55
CA LEU A 117 11.37 3.90 5.85
C LEU A 117 12.27 3.92 4.60
N TYR A 118 11.77 3.46 3.45
CA TYR A 118 12.51 3.60 2.19
C TYR A 118 12.74 5.08 1.82
N ALA A 119 11.76 5.96 2.02
CA ALA A 119 11.93 7.39 1.78
C ALA A 119 13.01 7.99 2.70
N VAL A 120 13.02 7.65 3.98
CA VAL A 120 14.07 8.06 4.92
C VAL A 120 15.44 7.56 4.48
N PHE A 121 15.54 6.29 4.06
CA PHE A 121 16.79 5.72 3.53
C PHE A 121 17.30 6.49 2.31
N VAL A 122 16.42 6.80 1.35
CA VAL A 122 16.78 7.57 0.14
C VAL A 122 17.28 8.96 0.52
N VAL A 123 16.58 9.67 1.42
CA VAL A 123 16.99 11.01 1.87
C VAL A 123 18.37 10.97 2.53
N ILE A 124 18.62 10.05 3.46
CA ILE A 124 19.92 9.92 4.13
C ILE A 124 21.03 9.59 3.12
N SER A 125 20.74 8.71 2.17
CA SER A 125 21.70 8.31 1.13
C SER A 125 22.07 9.48 0.22
N LEU A 126 21.09 10.29 -0.18
CA LEU A 126 21.31 11.51 -0.98
C LEU A 126 22.14 12.54 -0.22
N ILE A 127 21.83 12.79 1.06
CA ILE A 127 22.62 13.69 1.90
C ILE A 127 24.08 13.23 1.98
N LYS A 128 24.30 11.92 2.21
CA LYS A 128 25.65 11.35 2.25
C LYS A 128 26.38 11.50 0.91
N ALA A 129 25.70 11.28 -0.21
CA ALA A 129 26.28 11.41 -1.54
C ALA A 129 26.75 12.85 -1.80
N VAL A 130 25.92 13.85 -1.49
CA VAL A 130 26.27 15.29 -1.63
C VAL A 130 27.46 15.65 -0.74
N ILE A 131 27.47 15.23 0.52
CA ILE A 131 28.59 15.51 1.45
C ILE A 131 29.90 14.85 0.99
N THR A 132 29.84 13.70 0.31
CA THR A 132 31.05 12.99 -0.16
C THR A 132 31.63 13.61 -1.43
N GLN A 133 30.84 14.37 -2.18
CA GLN A 133 31.26 15.08 -3.40
C GLN A 133 31.83 16.48 -3.14
N LEU A 134 31.59 17.05 -1.96
CA LEU A 134 32.15 18.31 -1.46
C LEU A 134 33.43 18.08 -0.67
#